data_AF-A0A6F8YXW9-F1
#
_entry.id   AF-A0A6F8YXW9-F1
#
_cell.length_a   1.000
_cell.length_b   1.000
_cell.length_c   1.000
_cell.angle_alpha   90.00
_cell.angle_beta   90.00
_cell.angle_gamma   90.00
#
_symmetry.space_group_name_H-M   'P 1'
#
loop_
_entity.id
_entity.type
_entity.pdbx_description
1 polymer ?
#
loop_
_entity_poly.entity_id
_entity_poly.type
_entity_poly.pdbx_seq_one_letter_code
_entity_poly.pdbx_strand_id
1 'polypeptide(L)'
;MTAQAVLSPLTRSALFLVVTIDPGGEDTVRGLLPDLSALNRAVGFRSLHGELSCVTGIGSAAWDRLFGGPRPAELHPFRELAGPVHRAVSTPGDLLFHVRAHRPDLCFALAGEIMDRLRDAVTAQDEVQGFKYFDVRDLLGFVDGTENPVGAEASEAVLIGAEDPPFAGGSYVVVQKYLHDLRAWNALPVEEQELAIGRHKLSDVELPDDVKPPDSHVALTTITDPDGTEHQILRDNMPFGQVGRGEFGTYFIGYARTPTVTERMLERMFLGAPGAAHDRILDFSTPVTGNLFFVPSADFLDDPPGPPSLTATVEAPPRTRAFAPSLGIGDLKGIPSLAPGDLKNAPTLGLGDREGAAALAPGDRKDAPTLALPDRDSTPSLGPGDLKDAATLGLADREGAATLGPRRSAPETAEGGEA
;
A
#
# COMPACT_ATOMS: atom_id res chain seq x y z
N MET A 1 9.35 13.13 16.00
CA MET A 1 8.24 12.31 15.48
C MET A 1 8.83 11.00 14.98
N THR A 2 8.18 9.89 15.26
CA THR A 2 8.61 8.55 14.86
C THR A 2 8.16 8.29 13.43
N ALA A 3 9.08 8.02 12.51
CA ALA A 3 8.71 7.63 11.16
C ALA A 3 8.03 6.26 11.14
N GLN A 4 7.13 6.03 10.18
CA GLN A 4 6.75 4.66 9.81
C GLN A 4 7.98 3.88 9.30
N ALA A 5 7.82 2.57 9.10
CA ALA A 5 8.88 1.67 8.65
C ALA A 5 9.27 1.86 7.16
N VAL A 6 9.37 3.10 6.66
CA VAL A 6 9.77 3.45 5.29
C VAL A 6 11.18 2.91 5.00
N LEU A 7 12.12 3.20 5.91
CA LEU A 7 13.54 2.83 5.85
C LEU A 7 13.83 1.35 6.20
N SER A 8 12.80 0.49 6.23
CA SER A 8 13.02 -0.93 6.47
C SER A 8 13.92 -1.56 5.39
N PRO A 9 14.76 -2.55 5.76
CA PRO A 9 15.56 -3.30 4.80
C PRO A 9 14.71 -3.94 3.70
N LEU A 10 15.36 -4.26 2.58
CA LEU A 10 14.75 -5.02 1.51
C LEU A 10 14.24 -6.36 2.03
N THR A 11 12.99 -6.69 1.69
CA THR A 11 12.36 -7.96 2.05
C THR A 11 12.10 -8.80 0.80
N ARG A 12 11.91 -10.12 0.98
CA ARG A 12 11.71 -11.05 -0.14
C ARG A 12 10.29 -11.03 -0.72
N SER A 13 9.32 -10.53 0.04
CA SER A 13 7.90 -10.55 -0.33
C SER A 13 7.24 -9.24 0.06
N ALA A 14 6.36 -8.76 -0.81
CA ALA A 14 5.57 -7.58 -0.56
C ALA A 14 4.13 -7.80 -1.02
N LEU A 15 3.19 -7.08 -0.41
CA LEU A 15 1.83 -6.92 -0.88
C LEU A 15 1.54 -5.43 -0.96
N PHE A 16 1.19 -4.97 -2.16
CA PHE A 16 0.72 -3.62 -2.41
C PHE A 16 -0.79 -3.67 -2.53
N LEU A 17 -1.47 -2.89 -1.70
CA LEU A 17 -2.93 -2.82 -1.71
C LEU A 17 -3.33 -1.35 -1.81
N VAL A 18 -4.03 -1.01 -2.88
CA VAL A 18 -4.58 0.32 -3.11
C VAL A 18 -6.10 0.24 -3.08
N VAL A 19 -6.73 1.07 -2.25
CA VAL A 19 -8.19 1.12 -2.11
C VAL A 19 -8.71 2.55 -2.22
N THR A 20 -9.96 2.71 -2.62
CA THR A 20 -10.74 3.96 -2.51
C THR A 20 -11.72 3.86 -1.36
N ILE A 21 -11.93 4.95 -0.64
CA ILE A 21 -12.87 5.03 0.48
C ILE A 21 -14.26 5.29 -0.11
N ASP A 22 -15.20 4.39 0.15
CA ASP A 22 -16.57 4.52 -0.30
C ASP A 22 -17.27 5.67 0.45
N PRO A 23 -18.33 6.29 -0.10
CA PRO A 23 -19.06 7.34 0.60
C PRO A 23 -19.60 6.85 1.96
N GLY A 24 -19.23 7.52 3.05
CA GLY A 24 -19.59 7.12 4.42
C GLY A 24 -18.62 6.14 5.08
N GLY A 25 -17.59 5.69 4.36
CA GLY A 25 -16.54 4.81 4.89
C GLY A 25 -15.48 5.52 5.76
N GLU A 26 -15.52 6.85 5.86
CA GLU A 26 -14.51 7.66 6.55
C GLU A 26 -14.38 7.31 8.03
N ASP A 27 -15.48 7.02 8.73
CA ASP A 27 -15.44 6.64 10.14
C ASP A 27 -14.75 5.29 10.35
N THR A 28 -15.05 4.31 9.49
CA THR A 28 -14.44 2.99 9.52
C THR A 28 -12.94 3.07 9.26
N VAL A 29 -12.53 3.84 8.24
CA VAL A 29 -11.11 4.05 7.92
C VAL A 29 -10.39 4.70 9.08
N ARG A 30 -10.94 5.76 9.67
CA ARG A 30 -10.32 6.45 10.81
C ARG A 30 -10.26 5.59 12.06
N GLY A 31 -11.23 4.71 12.25
CA GLY A 31 -11.19 3.69 13.31
C GLY A 31 -10.12 2.61 13.08
N LEU A 32 -9.66 2.39 11.84
CA LEU A 32 -8.56 1.47 11.55
C LEU A 32 -7.19 2.11 11.79
N LEU A 33 -6.98 3.38 11.41
CA LEU A 33 -5.62 3.97 11.38
C LEU A 33 -4.82 3.80 12.70
N PRO A 34 -5.39 4.05 13.89
CA PRO A 34 -4.70 3.83 15.17
C PRO A 34 -4.41 2.36 15.49
N ASP A 35 -5.19 1.44 14.92
CA ASP A 35 -5.05 0.01 15.17
C ASP A 35 -3.99 -0.65 14.29
N LEU A 36 -3.53 0.00 13.22
CA LEU A 36 -2.57 -0.58 12.27
C LEU A 36 -1.27 -1.02 12.95
N SER A 37 -0.76 -0.23 13.89
CA SER A 37 0.46 -0.59 14.63
C SER A 37 0.24 -1.84 15.50
N ALA A 38 -0.96 -1.99 16.09
CA ALA A 38 -1.34 -3.16 16.86
C ALA A 38 -1.56 -4.40 15.97
N LEU A 39 -2.21 -4.26 14.82
CA LEU A 39 -2.39 -5.35 13.84
C LEU A 39 -1.04 -5.85 13.32
N ASN A 40 -0.12 -4.95 12.96
CA ASN A 40 1.23 -5.32 12.52
C ASN A 40 1.97 -6.13 13.60
N ARG A 41 1.89 -5.70 14.87
CA ARG A 41 2.47 -6.46 16.00
C ARG A 41 1.78 -7.80 16.20
N ALA A 42 0.44 -7.87 16.14
CA ALA A 42 -0.32 -9.10 16.35
C ALA A 42 0.03 -10.19 15.32
N VAL A 43 0.16 -9.80 14.04
CA VAL A 43 0.52 -10.72 12.96
C VAL A 43 2.02 -11.04 12.95
N GLY A 44 2.87 -10.03 13.19
CA GLY A 44 4.32 -10.13 13.05
C GLY A 44 5.04 -10.77 14.23
N PHE A 45 4.58 -10.54 15.46
CA PHE A 45 5.31 -10.94 16.68
C PHE A 45 5.50 -12.47 16.82
N ARG A 46 4.59 -13.26 16.25
CA ARG A 46 4.69 -14.71 16.17
C ARG A 46 5.78 -15.23 15.22
N SER A 47 6.45 -14.35 14.47
CA SER A 47 7.54 -14.68 13.54
C SER A 47 8.79 -13.85 13.84
N LEU A 48 9.72 -14.42 14.61
CA LEU A 48 10.96 -13.76 15.03
C LEU A 48 11.85 -13.27 13.88
N HIS A 49 11.74 -13.91 12.71
CA HIS A 49 12.49 -13.57 11.49
C HIS A 49 11.57 -13.11 10.36
N GLY A 50 10.33 -12.70 10.68
CA GLY A 50 9.34 -12.31 9.69
C GLY A 50 9.61 -10.94 9.07
N GLU A 51 10.20 -10.02 9.85
CA GLU A 51 10.41 -8.61 9.48
C GLU A 51 9.17 -7.96 8.86
N LEU A 52 8.00 -8.30 9.41
CA LEU A 52 6.72 -7.77 8.94
C LEU A 52 6.62 -6.27 9.26
N SER A 53 6.37 -5.49 8.21
CA SER A 53 6.08 -4.07 8.31
C SER A 53 4.93 -3.69 7.38
N CYS A 54 4.22 -2.62 7.73
CA CYS A 54 3.22 -2.00 6.89
C CYS A 54 3.46 -0.50 6.89
N VAL A 55 3.67 0.07 5.71
CA VAL A 55 3.68 1.51 5.50
C VAL A 55 2.35 1.92 4.90
N THR A 56 1.66 2.84 5.55
CA THR A 56 0.34 3.33 5.14
C THR A 56 0.45 4.72 4.54
N GLY A 57 0.00 4.86 3.30
CA GLY A 57 -0.08 6.12 2.58
C GLY A 57 -1.53 6.57 2.41
N ILE A 58 -1.76 7.89 2.43
CA ILE A 58 -3.07 8.52 2.31
C ILE A 58 -3.04 9.52 1.14
N GLY A 59 -3.98 9.37 0.22
CA GLY A 59 -4.07 10.16 -1.00
C GLY A 59 -4.57 11.58 -0.71
N SER A 60 -4.31 12.51 -1.64
CA SER A 60 -4.61 13.93 -1.45
C SER A 60 -6.09 14.24 -1.18
N ALA A 61 -7.00 13.59 -1.91
CA ALA A 61 -8.45 13.73 -1.73
C ALA A 61 -8.96 13.00 -0.48
N ALA A 62 -8.38 11.85 -0.17
CA ALA A 62 -8.69 11.10 1.06
C ALA A 62 -8.30 11.90 2.30
N TRP A 63 -7.16 12.60 2.26
CA TRP A 63 -6.71 13.45 3.35
C TRP A 63 -7.76 14.51 3.72
N ASP A 64 -8.34 15.18 2.73
CA ASP A 64 -9.41 16.19 2.95
C ASP A 64 -10.68 15.61 3.57
N ARG A 65 -10.98 14.34 3.27
CA ARG A 65 -12.15 13.63 3.80
C ARG A 65 -11.92 13.12 5.21
N LEU A 66 -10.69 12.70 5.52
CA LEU A 66 -10.37 12.02 6.77
C LEU A 66 -10.02 12.99 7.91
N PHE A 67 -9.30 14.08 7.62
CA PHE A 67 -8.69 14.90 8.66
C PHE A 67 -9.09 16.37 8.56
N GLY A 68 -9.37 16.97 9.71
CA GLY A 68 -9.30 18.42 9.89
C GLY A 68 -7.88 18.88 10.17
N GLY A 69 -7.64 20.19 10.10
CA GLY A 69 -6.34 20.78 10.40
C GLY A 69 -5.46 20.98 9.16
N PRO A 70 -4.13 21.12 9.34
CA PRO A 70 -3.22 21.39 8.23
C PRO A 70 -3.09 20.19 7.28
N ARG A 71 -2.62 20.45 6.07
CA ARG A 71 -2.27 19.45 5.06
C ARG A 71 -0.75 19.42 4.86
N PRO A 72 -0.15 18.26 4.53
CA PRO A 72 1.24 18.20 4.11
C PRO A 72 1.46 19.13 2.93
N ALA A 73 2.53 19.92 2.97
CA ALA A 73 2.69 21.09 2.11
C ALA A 73 2.60 20.79 0.61
N GLU A 74 3.08 19.61 0.19
CA GLU A 74 3.18 19.20 -1.22
C GLU A 74 2.23 18.04 -1.58
N LEU A 75 1.21 17.76 -0.75
CA LEU A 75 0.27 16.67 -1.04
C LEU A 75 -0.78 17.06 -2.08
N HIS A 76 -0.58 16.61 -3.32
CA HIS A 76 -1.53 16.72 -4.45
C HIS A 76 -1.80 15.36 -5.10
N PRO A 77 -2.90 15.20 -5.87
CA PRO A 77 -3.13 13.98 -6.66
C PRO A 77 -2.01 13.75 -7.67
N PHE A 78 -1.72 12.48 -8.00
CA PHE A 78 -0.70 12.14 -9.00
C PHE A 78 -0.94 12.91 -10.31
N ARG A 79 0.11 13.60 -10.78
CA ARG A 79 0.07 14.38 -12.02
C ARG A 79 0.27 13.45 -13.20
N GLU A 80 -0.77 13.34 -14.01
CA GLU A 80 -0.68 12.62 -15.28
C GLU A 80 0.35 13.27 -16.20
N LEU A 81 1.21 12.47 -16.83
CA LEU A 81 2.19 12.93 -17.80
C LEU A 81 1.84 12.34 -19.17
N ALA A 82 1.51 13.19 -20.12
CA ALA A 82 1.26 12.82 -21.51
C ALA A 82 2.47 13.20 -22.36
N GLY A 83 3.42 12.28 -22.47
CA GLY A 83 4.57 12.42 -23.35
C GLY A 83 4.20 12.24 -24.83
N PRO A 84 5.13 12.53 -25.76
CA PRO A 84 4.88 12.35 -27.18
C PRO A 84 4.58 10.89 -27.59
N VAL A 85 5.13 9.93 -26.84
CA VAL A 85 4.99 8.48 -27.09
C VAL A 85 4.31 7.77 -25.92
N HIS A 86 4.80 8.02 -24.70
CA HIS A 86 4.41 7.30 -23.49
C HIS A 86 3.55 8.18 -22.56
N ARG A 87 2.68 7.54 -21.79
CA ARG A 87 1.78 8.22 -20.84
C ARG A 87 1.88 7.61 -19.45
N ALA A 88 2.19 8.42 -18.44
CA ALA A 88 2.04 8.05 -17.04
C ALA A 88 0.60 8.39 -16.60
N VAL A 89 -0.24 7.38 -16.45
CA VAL A 89 -1.66 7.54 -16.08
C VAL A 89 -1.84 7.91 -14.61
N SER A 90 -2.88 8.69 -14.30
CA SER A 90 -3.34 8.92 -12.93
C SER A 90 -4.57 8.05 -12.65
N THR A 91 -4.50 7.17 -11.65
CA THR A 91 -5.56 6.20 -11.33
C THR A 91 -6.15 6.44 -9.93
N PRO A 92 -7.38 5.97 -9.63
CA PRO A 92 -7.97 6.11 -8.30
C PRO A 92 -7.12 5.42 -7.22
N GLY A 93 -7.09 6.01 -6.03
CA GLY A 93 -6.42 5.44 -4.86
C GLY A 93 -6.40 6.43 -3.70
N ASP A 94 -7.12 6.09 -2.63
CA ASP A 94 -7.24 6.91 -1.43
C ASP A 94 -6.31 6.44 -0.32
N LEU A 95 -6.10 5.12 -0.21
CA LEU A 95 -5.19 4.51 0.75
C LEU A 95 -4.25 3.54 0.04
N LEU A 96 -3.00 3.54 0.48
CA LEU A 96 -1.99 2.55 0.13
C LEU A 96 -1.59 1.79 1.39
N PHE A 97 -1.59 0.46 1.33
CA PHE A 97 -0.90 -0.39 2.28
C PHE A 97 0.26 -1.08 1.56
N HIS A 98 1.49 -0.67 1.89
CA HIS A 98 2.70 -1.33 1.44
C HIS A 98 3.17 -2.27 2.55
N VAL A 99 2.80 -3.54 2.42
CA VAL A 99 3.10 -4.59 3.39
C VAL A 99 4.32 -5.37 2.93
N ARG A 100 5.31 -5.54 3.81
CA ARG A 100 6.59 -6.19 3.50
C ARG A 100 6.95 -7.21 4.55
N ALA A 101 7.50 -8.35 4.12
CA ALA A 101 8.00 -9.39 5.01
C ALA A 101 8.95 -10.35 4.27
N HIS A 102 9.68 -11.17 5.01
CA HIS A 102 10.48 -12.25 4.42
C HIS A 102 9.66 -13.42 3.88
N ARG A 103 8.36 -13.47 4.19
CA ARG A 103 7.45 -14.52 3.73
C ARG A 103 6.11 -13.94 3.27
N PRO A 104 5.54 -14.45 2.17
CA PRO A 104 4.31 -13.91 1.60
C PRO A 104 3.08 -14.15 2.48
N ASP A 105 3.06 -15.23 3.28
CA ASP A 105 1.93 -15.53 4.17
C ASP A 105 1.75 -14.48 5.28
N LEU A 106 2.82 -13.82 5.72
CA LEU A 106 2.75 -12.73 6.69
C LEU A 106 2.14 -11.48 6.07
N CYS A 107 2.54 -11.14 4.83
CA CYS A 107 1.96 -10.03 4.10
C CYS A 107 0.47 -10.25 3.87
N PHE A 108 0.10 -11.46 3.41
CA PHE A 108 -1.28 -11.84 3.15
C PHE A 108 -2.12 -11.83 4.43
N ALA A 109 -1.61 -12.36 5.54
CA ALA A 109 -2.32 -12.36 6.81
C ALA A 109 -2.62 -10.94 7.31
N LEU A 110 -1.65 -10.02 7.24
CA LEU A 110 -1.88 -8.63 7.67
C LEU A 110 -2.84 -7.90 6.73
N ALA A 111 -2.72 -8.10 5.41
CA ALA A 111 -3.64 -7.53 4.45
C ALA A 111 -5.09 -8.03 4.66
N GLY A 112 -5.25 -9.31 5.02
CA GLY A 112 -6.54 -9.89 5.40
C GLY A 112 -7.17 -9.20 6.61
N GLU A 113 -6.42 -9.03 7.70
CA GLU A 113 -6.90 -8.32 8.91
C GLU A 113 -7.28 -6.85 8.60
N ILE A 114 -6.48 -6.17 7.76
CA ILE A 114 -6.78 -4.80 7.32
C ILE A 114 -8.09 -4.76 6.52
N MET A 115 -8.25 -5.63 5.52
CA MET A 115 -9.43 -5.65 4.66
C MET A 115 -10.69 -6.09 5.40
N ASP A 116 -10.57 -6.97 6.40
CA ASP A 116 -11.71 -7.34 7.25
C ASP A 116 -12.22 -6.16 8.06
N ARG A 117 -11.32 -5.28 8.53
CA ARG A 117 -11.68 -4.04 9.23
C ARG A 117 -12.27 -2.97 8.32
N LEU A 118 -11.88 -2.96 7.04
CA LEU A 118 -12.36 -2.00 6.03
C LEU A 118 -13.54 -2.50 5.20
N ARG A 119 -14.03 -3.70 5.47
CA ARG A 119 -15.12 -4.33 4.74
C ARG A 119 -16.32 -3.38 4.64
N ASP A 120 -16.89 -3.29 3.44
CA ASP A 120 -18.04 -2.44 3.10
C ASP A 120 -17.81 -0.92 3.23
N ALA A 121 -16.58 -0.48 3.56
CA ALA A 121 -16.20 0.93 3.65
C ALA A 121 -15.21 1.37 2.56
N VAL A 122 -14.61 0.41 1.85
CA VAL A 122 -13.63 0.67 0.79
C VAL A 122 -13.84 -0.26 -0.40
N THR A 123 -13.43 0.21 -1.57
CA THR A 123 -13.34 -0.58 -2.80
C THR A 123 -11.87 -0.80 -3.17
N ALA A 124 -11.45 -2.06 -3.37
CA ALA A 124 -10.12 -2.39 -3.84
C ALA A 124 -9.92 -1.94 -5.30
N GLN A 125 -8.84 -1.19 -5.55
CA GLN A 125 -8.46 -0.70 -6.88
C GLN A 125 -7.28 -1.47 -7.47
N ASP A 126 -6.31 -1.83 -6.63
CA ASP A 126 -5.19 -2.67 -7.03
C ASP A 126 -4.71 -3.55 -5.88
N GLU A 127 -4.32 -4.79 -6.20
CA GLU A 127 -3.68 -5.72 -5.27
C GLU A 127 -2.57 -6.45 -6.03
N VAL A 128 -1.33 -6.32 -5.55
CA VAL A 128 -0.17 -6.98 -6.15
C VAL A 128 0.65 -7.68 -5.08
N GLN A 129 0.84 -8.98 -5.26
CA GLN A 129 1.79 -9.78 -4.48
C GLN A 129 3.13 -9.83 -5.20
N GLY A 130 4.10 -9.08 -4.66
CA GLY A 130 5.44 -8.98 -5.20
C GLY A 130 6.39 -10.01 -4.60
N PHE A 131 7.39 -10.43 -5.38
CA PHE A 131 8.48 -11.29 -4.93
C PHE A 131 9.83 -10.73 -5.38
N LYS A 132 10.89 -10.85 -4.57
CA LYS A 132 12.26 -10.62 -5.07
C LYS A 132 12.68 -11.77 -5.98
N TYR A 133 13.27 -11.46 -7.12
CA TYR A 133 13.65 -12.44 -8.13
C TYR A 133 15.16 -12.70 -8.08
N PHE A 134 15.55 -13.98 -7.98
CA PHE A 134 16.94 -14.43 -7.88
C PHE A 134 17.83 -13.57 -6.95
N ASP A 135 18.89 -12.98 -7.50
CA ASP A 135 19.93 -12.15 -6.89
C ASP A 135 19.53 -10.66 -6.85
N VAL A 136 18.28 -10.37 -6.46
CA VAL A 136 17.70 -9.01 -6.39
C VAL A 136 17.51 -8.38 -7.77
N ARG A 137 17.12 -9.20 -8.76
CA ARG A 137 16.81 -8.74 -10.10
C ARG A 137 15.34 -8.37 -10.26
N ASP A 138 15.07 -7.54 -11.26
CA ASP A 138 13.74 -7.36 -11.84
C ASP A 138 13.45 -8.42 -12.94
N LEU A 139 12.30 -8.30 -13.59
CA LEU A 139 11.93 -9.21 -14.69
C LEU A 139 12.56 -8.86 -16.05
N LEU A 140 13.20 -7.69 -16.17
CA LEU A 140 14.06 -7.34 -17.30
C LEU A 140 15.45 -8.00 -17.16
N GLY A 141 15.76 -8.49 -15.96
CA GLY A 141 16.94 -9.26 -15.62
C GLY A 141 18.11 -8.41 -15.15
N PHE A 142 17.87 -7.17 -14.72
CA PHE A 142 18.86 -6.28 -14.12
C PHE A 142 18.69 -6.27 -12.61
N VAL A 143 19.78 -6.06 -11.86
CA VAL A 143 19.69 -5.86 -10.41
C VAL A 143 18.94 -4.56 -10.16
N ASP A 144 17.97 -4.57 -9.25
CA ASP A 144 17.09 -3.43 -9.00
C ASP A 144 17.15 -3.01 -7.53
N GLY A 145 17.67 -1.80 -7.30
CA GLY A 145 17.84 -1.17 -5.99
C GLY A 145 19.28 -0.84 -5.61
N THR A 146 20.25 -1.00 -6.52
CA THR A 146 21.69 -0.85 -6.27
C THR A 146 22.07 0.54 -5.74
N GLU A 147 21.59 1.60 -6.39
CA GLU A 147 21.89 3.00 -6.02
C GLU A 147 20.88 3.59 -5.04
N ASN A 148 20.15 2.76 -4.29
CA ASN A 148 19.31 3.26 -3.21
C ASN A 148 20.19 3.90 -2.12
N PRO A 149 19.82 5.08 -1.60
CA PRO A 149 20.53 5.67 -0.47
C PRO A 149 20.42 4.76 0.76
N VAL A 150 21.43 4.81 1.63
CA VAL A 150 21.48 3.99 2.85
C VAL A 150 21.74 4.85 4.10
N GLY A 151 21.35 4.34 5.27
CA GLY A 151 21.65 4.97 6.55
C GLY A 151 21.15 6.42 6.66
N ALA A 152 22.06 7.35 6.93
CA ALA A 152 21.74 8.77 7.09
C ALA A 152 21.23 9.40 5.78
N GLU A 153 21.87 9.09 4.66
CA GLU A 153 21.48 9.60 3.32
C GLU A 153 20.06 9.16 2.97
N ALA A 154 19.70 7.91 3.27
CA ALA A 154 18.33 7.42 3.08
C ALA A 154 17.33 8.24 3.90
N SER A 155 17.67 8.52 5.15
CA SER A 155 16.83 9.30 6.06
C SER A 155 16.65 10.74 5.54
N GLU A 156 17.73 11.38 5.09
CA GLU A 156 17.72 12.73 4.54
C GLU A 156 16.94 12.84 3.22
N ALA A 157 17.01 11.80 2.38
CA ALA A 157 16.33 11.73 1.09
C ALA A 157 14.82 11.48 1.22
N VAL A 158 14.35 10.76 2.25
CA VAL A 158 12.95 10.31 2.32
C VAL A 158 12.12 10.91 3.43
N LEU A 159 12.71 11.38 4.53
CA LEU A 159 11.97 11.85 5.70
C LEU A 159 11.86 13.37 5.72
N ILE A 160 10.63 13.86 5.90
CA ILE A 160 10.31 15.28 6.07
C ILE A 160 10.96 15.81 7.36
N GLY A 161 11.55 17.00 7.25
CA GLY A 161 12.26 17.68 8.33
C GLY A 161 11.61 19.00 8.74
N ALA A 162 12.46 19.98 9.02
CA ALA A 162 12.05 21.29 9.54
C ALA A 162 11.35 22.21 8.50
N GLU A 163 11.35 21.82 7.24
CA GLU A 163 10.63 22.49 6.15
C GLU A 163 9.11 22.32 6.24
N ASP A 164 8.63 21.22 6.84
CA ASP A 164 7.22 21.01 7.15
C ASP A 164 7.05 20.39 8.55
N PRO A 165 7.31 21.18 9.63
CA PRO A 165 7.42 20.66 11.00
C PRO A 165 6.21 19.87 11.53
N PRO A 166 4.94 20.21 11.21
CA PRO A 166 3.78 19.41 11.63
C PRO A 166 3.79 17.98 11.07
N PHE A 167 4.52 17.75 9.98
CA PHE A 167 4.58 16.48 9.24
C PHE A 167 5.97 15.85 9.25
N ALA A 168 6.87 16.33 10.13
CA ALA A 168 8.21 15.80 10.26
C ALA A 168 8.21 14.28 10.54
N GLY A 169 9.13 13.55 9.91
CA GLY A 169 9.17 12.08 9.94
C GLY A 169 8.13 11.40 9.04
N GLY A 170 7.28 12.17 8.34
CA GLY A 170 6.51 11.68 7.21
C GLY A 170 7.34 11.56 5.93
N SER A 171 6.72 11.10 4.85
CA SER A 171 7.32 10.92 3.53
C SER A 171 6.25 11.05 2.44
N TYR A 172 6.65 11.22 1.19
CA TYR A 172 5.77 11.07 0.03
C TYR A 172 6.11 9.78 -0.69
N VAL A 173 5.10 9.10 -1.21
CA VAL A 173 5.29 7.85 -1.96
C VAL A 173 4.51 7.89 -3.26
N VAL A 174 5.20 7.56 -4.34
CA VAL A 174 4.60 7.34 -5.65
C VAL A 174 4.64 5.85 -5.96
N VAL A 175 3.53 5.33 -6.50
CA VAL A 175 3.44 3.94 -6.98
C VAL A 175 2.97 3.91 -8.42
N GLN A 176 3.53 2.98 -9.19
CA GLN A 176 3.11 2.69 -10.57
C GLN A 176 3.28 1.20 -10.85
N LYS A 177 2.23 0.56 -11.34
CA LYS A 177 2.29 -0.83 -11.80
C LYS A 177 2.68 -0.86 -13.26
N TYR A 178 3.86 -1.40 -13.59
CA TYR A 178 4.33 -1.56 -14.95
C TYR A 178 4.12 -2.98 -15.45
N LEU A 179 3.66 -3.12 -16.70
CA LEU A 179 3.64 -4.38 -17.44
C LEU A 179 4.68 -4.34 -18.56
N HIS A 180 5.43 -5.42 -18.70
CA HIS A 180 6.57 -5.51 -19.60
C HIS A 180 6.28 -6.30 -20.87
N ASP A 181 6.69 -5.78 -22.03
CA ASP A 181 6.82 -6.58 -23.25
C ASP A 181 8.16 -7.34 -23.24
N LEU A 182 8.16 -8.47 -22.52
CA LEU A 182 9.35 -9.32 -22.45
C LEU A 182 9.73 -9.96 -23.79
N ARG A 183 8.84 -10.02 -24.79
CA ARG A 183 9.20 -10.54 -26.11
C ARG A 183 10.05 -9.52 -26.86
N ALA A 184 9.62 -8.27 -26.88
CA ALA A 184 10.39 -7.18 -27.46
C ALA A 184 11.72 -6.99 -26.73
N TRP A 185 11.70 -7.02 -25.38
CA TRP A 185 12.90 -6.87 -24.57
C TRP A 185 13.94 -7.97 -24.85
N ASN A 186 13.52 -9.25 -24.82
CA ASN A 186 14.43 -10.38 -25.02
C ASN A 186 14.90 -10.55 -26.46
N ALA A 187 14.31 -9.82 -27.42
CA ALA A 187 14.81 -9.78 -28.80
C ALA A 187 16.03 -8.86 -28.95
N LEU A 188 16.26 -7.94 -27.99
CA LEU A 188 17.45 -7.10 -27.99
C LEU A 188 18.71 -7.91 -27.60
N PRO A 189 19.86 -7.63 -28.23
CA PRO A 189 21.16 -8.01 -27.69
C PRO A 189 21.35 -7.47 -26.27
N VAL A 190 22.18 -8.13 -25.47
CA VAL A 190 22.43 -7.73 -24.07
C VAL A 190 22.98 -6.31 -24.02
N GLU A 191 23.87 -5.96 -24.93
CA GLU A 191 24.51 -4.64 -25.00
C GLU A 191 23.48 -3.52 -25.23
N GLU A 192 22.45 -3.77 -26.03
CA GLU A 192 21.36 -2.79 -26.24
C GLU A 192 20.45 -2.65 -25.01
N GLN A 193 20.27 -3.73 -24.25
CA GLN A 193 19.57 -3.66 -22.96
C GLN A 193 20.40 -2.89 -21.94
N GLU A 194 21.71 -3.10 -21.90
CA GLU A 194 22.64 -2.37 -21.03
C GLU A 194 22.64 -0.87 -21.35
N LEU A 195 22.60 -0.50 -22.63
CA LEU A 195 22.45 0.89 -23.06
C LEU A 195 21.10 1.50 -22.68
N ALA A 196 20.01 0.73 -22.76
CA ALA A 196 18.69 1.19 -22.33
C ALA A 196 18.61 1.42 -20.81
N ILE A 197 19.26 0.58 -20.00
CA ILE A 197 19.26 0.72 -18.53
C ILE A 197 20.33 1.72 -18.06
N GLY A 198 21.52 1.68 -18.63
CA GLY A 198 22.69 2.46 -18.18
C GLY A 198 23.65 1.69 -17.26
N ARG A 199 23.53 0.35 -17.17
CA ARG A 199 24.40 -0.53 -16.36
C ARG A 199 24.71 -1.82 -17.09
N HIS A 200 25.77 -2.51 -16.71
CA HIS A 200 26.06 -3.86 -17.18
C HIS A 200 25.10 -4.88 -16.55
N LYS A 201 24.55 -5.78 -17.36
CA LYS A 201 23.46 -6.67 -16.95
C LYS A 201 23.92 -7.70 -15.91
N LEU A 202 25.08 -8.32 -16.13
CA LEU A 202 25.57 -9.39 -15.24
C LEU A 202 26.22 -8.83 -13.97
N SER A 203 27.17 -7.90 -14.13
CA SER A 203 27.99 -7.37 -13.04
C SER A 203 27.35 -6.21 -12.28
N ASP A 204 26.27 -5.63 -12.81
CA ASP A 204 25.58 -4.47 -12.24
C ASP A 204 26.48 -3.23 -12.07
N VAL A 205 27.57 -3.15 -12.83
CA VAL A 205 28.44 -1.97 -12.83
C VAL A 205 27.82 -0.91 -13.74
N GLU A 206 27.72 0.32 -13.26
CA GLU A 206 27.24 1.46 -14.05
C GLU A 206 28.11 1.70 -15.28
N LEU A 207 27.48 2.06 -16.40
CA LEU A 207 28.22 2.41 -17.60
C LEU A 207 29.02 3.71 -17.40
N PRO A 208 30.22 3.83 -17.99
CA PRO A 208 30.97 5.09 -18.01
C PRO A 208 30.17 6.22 -18.66
N ASP A 209 30.33 7.45 -18.18
CA ASP A 209 29.54 8.61 -18.65
C ASP A 209 29.75 8.95 -20.13
N ASP A 210 30.89 8.60 -20.72
CA ASP A 210 31.18 8.79 -22.15
C ASP A 210 30.53 7.72 -23.05
N VAL A 211 30.03 6.64 -22.47
CA VAL A 211 29.32 5.55 -23.15
C VAL A 211 27.82 5.56 -22.84
N LYS A 212 27.43 5.97 -21.63
CA LYS A 212 26.06 5.98 -21.13
C LYS A 212 25.16 6.88 -21.98
N PRO A 213 24.12 6.34 -22.64
CA PRO A 213 23.22 7.14 -23.45
C PRO A 213 22.44 8.16 -22.60
N PRO A 214 22.17 9.36 -23.13
CA PRO A 214 21.36 10.37 -22.43
C PRO A 214 19.91 9.93 -22.21
N ASP A 215 19.42 8.98 -23.00
CA ASP A 215 18.07 8.39 -22.91
C ASP A 215 18.02 7.06 -22.14
N SER A 216 19.14 6.68 -21.49
CA SER A 216 19.17 5.53 -20.58
C SER A 216 18.40 5.82 -19.28
N HIS A 217 17.87 4.76 -18.67
CA HIS A 217 17.09 4.87 -17.43
C HIS A 217 17.88 5.54 -16.31
N VAL A 218 19.14 5.14 -16.09
CA VAL A 218 20.02 5.76 -15.08
C VAL A 218 20.21 7.25 -15.37
N ALA A 219 20.54 7.64 -16.61
CA ALA A 219 20.81 9.04 -16.94
C ALA A 219 19.58 9.95 -16.70
N LEU A 220 18.38 9.49 -17.04
CA LEU A 220 17.15 10.27 -16.88
C LEU A 220 16.65 10.31 -15.44
N THR A 221 16.96 9.30 -14.64
CA THR A 221 16.57 9.24 -13.23
C THR A 221 17.59 9.85 -12.26
N THR A 222 18.81 10.16 -12.69
CA THR A 222 19.76 10.97 -11.89
C THR A 222 19.34 12.45 -11.87
N ILE A 223 18.89 12.94 -10.72
CA ILE A 223 18.47 14.34 -10.54
C ILE A 223 19.56 15.12 -9.81
N THR A 224 20.22 16.03 -10.51
CA THR A 224 21.24 16.92 -9.92
C THR A 224 20.84 18.37 -10.10
N ASP A 225 21.03 19.17 -9.05
CA ASP A 225 20.87 20.63 -9.11
C ASP A 225 22.11 21.33 -9.66
N PRO A 226 22.02 22.62 -10.05
CA PRO A 226 23.14 23.36 -10.63
C PRO A 226 24.38 23.46 -9.73
N ASP A 227 24.22 23.31 -8.41
CA ASP A 227 25.31 23.31 -7.44
C ASP A 227 26.01 21.94 -7.29
N GLY A 228 25.54 20.92 -8.02
CA GLY A 228 26.06 19.56 -7.99
C GLY A 228 25.40 18.67 -6.95
N THR A 229 24.40 19.16 -6.20
CA THR A 229 23.67 18.35 -5.23
C THR A 229 22.78 17.33 -5.95
N GLU A 230 23.01 16.05 -5.70
CA GLU A 230 22.16 14.97 -6.20
C GLU A 230 20.97 14.73 -5.26
N HIS A 231 19.80 14.54 -5.85
CA HIS A 231 18.55 14.25 -5.16
C HIS A 231 18.15 12.80 -5.40
N GLN A 232 18.04 12.06 -4.31
CA GLN A 232 17.74 10.63 -4.35
C GLN A 232 16.32 10.34 -3.88
N ILE A 233 15.83 9.16 -4.26
CA ILE A 233 14.61 8.54 -3.72
C ILE A 233 14.97 7.15 -3.20
N LEU A 234 14.16 6.61 -2.30
CA LEU A 234 14.30 5.21 -1.88
C LEU A 234 13.27 4.35 -2.59
N ARG A 235 13.74 3.39 -3.39
CA ARG A 235 12.91 2.48 -4.17
C ARG A 235 12.83 1.10 -3.52
N ASP A 236 11.69 0.44 -3.65
CA ASP A 236 11.54 -0.97 -3.28
C ASP A 236 10.72 -1.71 -4.34
N ASN A 237 11.21 -1.63 -5.59
CA ASN A 237 10.56 -2.25 -6.73
C ASN A 237 10.40 -3.77 -6.52
N MET A 238 9.25 -4.30 -6.93
CA MET A 238 8.94 -5.72 -6.78
C MET A 238 8.44 -6.32 -8.10
N PRO A 239 9.11 -7.37 -8.60
CA PRO A 239 8.55 -8.27 -9.60
C PRO A 239 7.17 -8.82 -9.22
N PHE A 240 6.27 -8.92 -10.19
CA PHE A 240 5.02 -9.65 -10.08
C PHE A 240 4.62 -10.23 -11.44
N GLY A 241 3.68 -11.17 -11.48
CA GLY A 241 3.17 -11.65 -12.76
C GLY A 241 2.20 -12.81 -12.67
N GLN A 242 1.59 -13.11 -13.82
CA GLN A 242 0.73 -14.26 -14.07
C GLN A 242 1.19 -14.95 -15.35
N VAL A 243 2.03 -15.97 -15.21
CA VAL A 243 2.66 -16.69 -16.35
C VAL A 243 1.61 -17.20 -17.35
N GLY A 244 0.49 -17.74 -16.87
CA GLY A 244 -0.59 -18.24 -17.72
C GLY A 244 -1.31 -17.17 -18.54
N ARG A 245 -1.20 -15.88 -18.15
CA ARG A 245 -1.75 -14.73 -18.88
C ARG A 245 -0.68 -13.96 -19.67
N GLY A 246 0.59 -14.36 -19.55
CA GLY A 246 1.71 -13.62 -20.12
C GLY A 246 1.95 -12.26 -19.46
N GLU A 247 1.46 -12.05 -18.25
CA GLU A 247 1.68 -10.81 -17.49
C GLU A 247 2.98 -10.91 -16.70
N PHE A 248 3.92 -10.03 -16.99
CA PHE A 248 5.19 -9.89 -16.28
C PHE A 248 5.36 -8.40 -15.99
N GLY A 249 5.57 -8.03 -14.74
CA GLY A 249 5.60 -6.62 -14.37
C GLY A 249 6.55 -6.29 -13.23
N THR A 250 6.81 -4.99 -13.11
CA THR A 250 7.48 -4.38 -11.96
C THR A 250 6.48 -3.46 -11.28
N TYR A 251 6.24 -3.69 -9.99
CA TYR A 251 5.52 -2.72 -9.17
C TYR A 251 6.54 -1.70 -8.66
N PHE A 252 6.54 -0.52 -9.27
CA PHE A 252 7.37 0.59 -8.84
C PHE A 252 6.79 1.23 -7.58
N ILE A 253 7.67 1.48 -6.61
CA ILE A 253 7.37 2.29 -5.44
C ILE A 253 8.61 3.14 -5.11
N GLY A 254 8.42 4.45 -4.99
CA GLY A 254 9.48 5.40 -4.68
C GLY A 254 9.08 6.33 -3.54
N TYR A 255 9.86 6.32 -2.46
CA TYR A 255 9.71 7.22 -1.31
C TYR A 255 10.65 8.41 -1.44
N ALA A 256 10.16 9.59 -1.10
CA ALA A 256 10.93 10.84 -1.14
C ALA A 256 10.44 11.82 -0.08
N ARG A 257 11.35 12.68 0.38
CA ARG A 257 11.06 13.76 1.33
C ARG A 257 10.13 14.81 0.74
N THR A 258 10.24 15.04 -0.56
CA THR A 258 9.35 15.89 -1.36
C THR A 258 8.97 15.12 -2.63
N PRO A 259 7.71 15.16 -3.09
CA PRO A 259 7.33 14.48 -4.33
C PRO A 259 8.04 15.09 -5.55
N THR A 260 8.53 16.32 -5.45
CA THR A 260 9.19 17.05 -6.54
C THR A 260 10.37 16.27 -7.12
N VAL A 261 11.13 15.51 -6.31
CA VAL A 261 12.25 14.69 -6.82
C VAL A 261 11.73 13.57 -7.72
N THR A 262 10.74 12.81 -7.25
CA THR A 262 10.13 11.72 -8.03
C THR A 262 9.40 12.25 -9.26
N GLU A 263 8.71 13.39 -9.15
CA GLU A 263 8.05 14.04 -10.28
C GLU A 263 9.05 14.49 -11.35
N ARG A 264 10.20 15.07 -10.97
CA ARG A 264 11.27 15.43 -11.91
C ARG A 264 11.84 14.20 -12.63
N MET A 265 12.00 13.07 -11.94
CA MET A 265 12.40 11.80 -12.56
C MET A 265 11.35 11.36 -13.60
N LEU A 266 10.07 11.34 -13.23
CA LEU A 266 8.98 10.95 -14.13
C LEU A 266 8.82 11.92 -15.32
N GLU A 267 8.95 13.22 -15.11
CA GLU A 267 8.93 14.22 -16.18
C GLU A 267 10.04 13.95 -17.20
N ARG A 268 11.27 13.71 -16.74
CA ARG A 268 12.38 13.35 -17.64
C ARG A 268 12.14 12.03 -18.37
N MET A 269 11.59 11.04 -17.68
CA MET A 269 11.30 9.74 -18.29
C MET A 269 10.23 9.82 -19.38
N PHE A 270 9.11 10.49 -19.11
CA PHE A 270 7.95 10.48 -20.00
C PHE A 270 7.94 11.63 -21.01
N LEU A 271 8.43 12.82 -20.63
CA LEU A 271 8.43 14.03 -21.46
C LEU A 271 9.79 14.31 -22.12
N GLY A 272 10.84 13.61 -21.66
CA GLY A 272 12.20 13.76 -22.16
C GLY A 272 13.02 14.80 -21.40
N ALA A 273 14.28 14.90 -21.80
CA ALA A 273 15.27 15.86 -21.30
C ALA A 273 16.19 16.29 -22.46
N PRO A 274 17.04 17.31 -22.31
CA PRO A 274 18.02 17.64 -23.35
C PRO A 274 18.85 16.42 -23.76
N GLY A 275 18.76 16.02 -25.03
CA GLY A 275 19.44 14.83 -25.57
C GLY A 275 18.64 13.53 -25.54
N ALA A 276 17.44 13.51 -24.96
CA ALA A 276 16.61 12.31 -24.84
C ALA A 276 15.11 12.65 -25.02
N ALA A 277 14.42 11.94 -25.92
CA ALA A 277 12.98 12.17 -26.15
C ALA A 277 12.10 11.60 -25.03
N HIS A 278 12.51 10.47 -24.46
CA HIS A 278 11.91 9.75 -23.34
C HIS A 278 12.91 8.69 -22.87
N ASP A 279 12.59 8.02 -21.77
CA ASP A 279 13.37 6.90 -21.24
C ASP A 279 13.13 5.62 -22.03
N ARG A 280 14.22 5.04 -22.55
CA ARG A 280 14.20 3.81 -23.33
C ARG A 280 13.56 2.62 -22.61
N ILE A 281 13.53 2.59 -21.27
CA ILE A 281 12.84 1.53 -20.51
C ILE A 281 11.33 1.50 -20.79
N LEU A 282 10.73 2.66 -21.10
CA LEU A 282 9.29 2.80 -21.36
C LEU A 282 8.87 2.17 -22.69
N ASP A 283 9.80 1.97 -23.63
CA ASP A 283 9.53 1.24 -24.86
C ASP A 283 9.20 -0.24 -24.61
N PHE A 284 9.52 -0.74 -23.42
CA PHE A 284 9.25 -2.10 -22.98
C PHE A 284 8.35 -2.18 -21.75
N SER A 285 8.03 -1.05 -21.10
CA SER A 285 7.38 -1.00 -19.79
C SER A 285 6.21 -0.02 -19.83
N THR A 286 4.97 -0.53 -19.77
CA THR A 286 3.76 0.31 -19.79
C THR A 286 3.19 0.47 -18.38
N PRO A 287 3.07 1.71 -17.83
CA PRO A 287 2.40 1.93 -16.56
C PRO A 287 0.88 1.81 -16.73
N VAL A 288 0.25 0.96 -15.93
CA VAL A 288 -1.22 0.79 -15.91
C VAL A 288 -1.88 1.41 -14.67
N THR A 289 -1.08 1.88 -13.71
CA THR A 289 -1.53 2.68 -12.56
C THR A 289 -0.56 3.82 -12.28
N GLY A 290 -1.02 4.84 -11.56
CA GLY A 290 -0.20 5.93 -11.05
C GLY A 290 -0.91 6.66 -9.92
N ASN A 291 -0.27 6.69 -8.75
CA ASN A 291 -0.81 7.28 -7.54
C ASN A 291 0.29 7.98 -6.74
N LEU A 292 -0.08 9.04 -6.02
CA LEU A 292 0.77 9.74 -5.06
C LEU A 292 0.04 9.75 -3.72
N PHE A 293 0.73 9.28 -2.69
CA PHE A 293 0.24 9.26 -1.32
C PHE A 293 1.21 10.00 -0.40
N PHE A 294 0.67 10.58 0.68
CA PHE A 294 1.46 11.01 1.81
C PHE A 294 1.52 9.91 2.87
N VAL A 295 2.71 9.65 3.39
CA VAL A 295 2.99 8.70 4.46
C VAL A 295 3.20 9.49 5.75
N PRO A 296 2.19 9.57 6.64
CA PRO A 296 2.35 10.26 7.91
C PRO A 296 3.39 9.60 8.82
N SER A 297 3.81 10.29 9.86
CA SER A 297 4.58 9.68 10.96
C SER A 297 3.75 8.59 11.65
N ALA A 298 4.40 7.64 12.31
CA ALA A 298 3.72 6.61 13.10
C ALA A 298 2.91 7.26 14.24
N ASP A 299 3.44 8.30 14.87
CA ASP A 299 2.76 9.05 15.92
C ASP A 299 1.43 9.66 15.42
N PHE A 300 1.39 10.16 14.17
CA PHE A 300 0.17 10.69 13.56
C PHE A 300 -0.86 9.58 13.28
N LEU A 301 -0.43 8.39 12.86
CA LEU A 301 -1.37 7.28 12.65
C LEU A 301 -1.96 6.76 13.95
N ASP A 302 -1.16 6.72 15.02
CA ASP A 302 -1.60 6.27 16.35
C ASP A 302 -2.57 7.28 17.02
N ASP A 303 -2.46 8.58 16.70
CA ASP A 303 -3.35 9.64 17.20
C ASP A 303 -3.72 10.66 16.10
N PRO A 304 -4.55 10.29 15.12
CA PRO A 304 -4.87 11.14 13.99
C PRO A 304 -5.81 12.29 14.41
N PRO A 305 -5.73 13.47 13.76
CA PRO A 305 -6.68 14.55 13.97
C PRO A 305 -8.13 14.11 13.75
N GLY A 306 -9.06 14.84 14.40
CA GLY A 306 -10.49 14.63 14.20
C GLY A 306 -10.95 14.91 12.74
N PRO A 307 -12.23 14.64 12.43
CA PRO A 307 -12.80 14.89 11.10
C PRO A 307 -12.63 16.34 10.65
N PRO A 308 -12.68 16.62 9.34
CA PRO A 308 -12.92 17.97 8.87
C PRO A 308 -14.21 18.54 9.48
N SER A 309 -14.13 19.74 10.06
CA SER A 309 -15.30 20.42 10.62
C SER A 309 -16.28 20.80 9.50
N LEU A 310 -17.54 20.38 9.61
CA LEU A 310 -18.65 20.77 8.71
C LEU A 310 -19.11 22.23 8.89
N THR A 311 -18.21 23.15 9.21
CA THR A 311 -18.50 24.58 9.36
C THR A 311 -17.95 25.38 8.19
N ALA A 312 -18.46 25.11 7.00
CA ALA A 312 -18.70 26.19 6.04
C ALA A 312 -20.09 26.75 6.37
N THR A 313 -20.15 27.67 7.35
CA THR A 313 -21.27 28.61 7.37
C THR A 313 -21.22 29.34 6.03
N VAL A 314 -22.16 29.02 5.13
CA VAL A 314 -22.64 30.00 4.17
C VAL A 314 -23.10 31.17 5.04
N GLU A 315 -22.27 32.21 5.13
CA GLU A 315 -22.68 33.47 5.70
C GLU A 315 -23.87 33.93 4.86
N ALA A 316 -25.08 33.69 5.37
CA ALA A 316 -26.28 34.23 4.79
C ALA A 316 -26.06 35.75 4.68
N PRO A 317 -26.30 36.36 3.51
CA PRO A 317 -26.06 37.79 3.34
C PRO A 317 -26.78 38.54 4.46
N PRO A 318 -26.15 39.58 5.04
CA PRO A 318 -26.71 40.27 6.20
C PRO A 318 -28.13 40.73 5.85
N ARG A 319 -29.10 40.22 6.60
CA ARG A 319 -30.49 40.69 6.51
C ARG A 319 -30.47 42.17 6.90
N THR A 320 -30.53 43.04 5.90
CA THR A 320 -30.79 44.46 6.08
C THR A 320 -32.12 44.59 6.82
N ARG A 321 -32.05 45.08 8.07
CA ARG A 321 -33.22 45.56 8.79
C ARG A 321 -33.79 46.74 8.01
N ALA A 322 -34.86 46.50 7.25
CA ALA A 322 -35.69 47.57 6.73
C ALA A 322 -36.33 48.30 7.93
N PHE A 323 -35.90 49.53 8.16
CA PHE A 323 -36.63 50.48 8.98
C PHE A 323 -37.96 50.80 8.28
N ALA A 324 -39.07 50.37 8.87
CA ALA A 324 -40.39 50.86 8.50
C ALA A 324 -40.59 52.25 9.15
N PRO A 325 -40.99 53.30 8.40
CA PRO A 325 -41.39 54.56 8.99
C PRO A 325 -42.78 54.44 9.61
N SER A 326 -42.91 54.85 10.86
CA SER A 326 -44.18 55.03 11.55
C SER A 326 -44.87 56.31 11.07
N LEU A 327 -46.10 56.18 10.59
CA LEU A 327 -47.09 57.25 10.57
C LEU A 327 -48.24 56.80 11.44
N GLY A 328 -48.50 57.60 12.48
CA GLY A 328 -49.41 57.27 13.56
C GLY A 328 -50.88 57.39 13.20
N ILE A 329 -51.70 56.92 14.13
CA ILE A 329 -52.99 57.48 14.58
C ILE A 329 -53.65 56.41 15.46
N GLY A 330 -54.21 56.84 16.60
CA GLY A 330 -55.41 56.22 17.13
C GLY A 330 -55.28 55.54 18.47
N ASP A 331 -55.64 56.31 19.50
CA ASP A 331 -56.04 55.94 20.86
C ASP A 331 -56.79 54.60 21.00
N LEU A 332 -56.59 53.90 22.12
CA LEU A 332 -57.61 53.76 23.19
C LEU A 332 -57.22 52.72 24.26
N LYS A 333 -57.24 53.21 25.51
CA LYS A 333 -57.70 52.59 26.76
C LYS A 333 -57.60 51.06 26.95
N GLY A 334 -56.93 50.67 28.04
CA GLY A 334 -57.35 49.53 28.87
C GLY A 334 -56.22 48.79 29.60
N ILE A 335 -55.98 49.13 30.86
CA ILE A 335 -55.37 48.27 31.89
C ILE A 335 -56.54 47.65 32.70
N PRO A 336 -56.42 46.59 33.55
CA PRO A 336 -55.26 45.75 33.91
C PRO A 336 -55.62 44.24 34.13
N SER A 337 -54.72 43.51 34.83
CA SER A 337 -54.94 42.30 35.67
C SER A 337 -54.78 40.93 35.01
N LEU A 338 -54.43 39.82 35.68
CA LEU A 338 -53.66 39.44 36.88
C LEU A 338 -53.65 37.89 36.85
N ALA A 339 -52.45 37.28 36.94
CA ALA A 339 -52.13 36.10 37.78
C ALA A 339 -52.86 34.72 37.59
N PRO A 340 -52.42 33.61 38.26
CA PRO A 340 -52.35 32.25 37.70
C PRO A 340 -53.24 31.19 38.41
N GLY A 341 -53.34 29.96 37.87
CA GLY A 341 -53.89 28.80 38.59
C GLY A 341 -54.23 27.55 37.76
N ASP A 342 -53.43 26.48 37.94
CA ASP A 342 -53.81 25.13 38.41
C ASP A 342 -55.05 24.35 37.86
N LEU A 343 -54.76 23.21 37.18
CA LEU A 343 -55.13 21.80 37.52
C LEU A 343 -55.54 20.89 36.33
N LYS A 344 -54.82 19.75 36.26
CA LYS A 344 -55.23 18.34 35.99
C LYS A 344 -56.19 18.01 34.83
N ASN A 345 -55.72 17.17 33.89
CA ASN A 345 -56.17 15.77 33.74
C ASN A 345 -55.33 14.99 32.71
N ALA A 346 -55.15 13.70 33.01
CA ALA A 346 -54.25 12.73 32.36
C ALA A 346 -54.75 12.16 31.02
N PRO A 347 -53.87 11.56 30.19
CA PRO A 347 -54.25 10.58 29.19
C PRO A 347 -54.12 9.12 29.69
N THR A 348 -55.04 8.30 29.19
CA THR A 348 -55.28 6.87 29.37
C THR A 348 -54.10 5.94 29.04
N LEU A 349 -53.88 4.95 29.91
CA LEU A 349 -53.05 3.75 29.71
C LEU A 349 -53.95 2.53 29.48
N GLY A 350 -53.64 1.74 28.45
CA GLY A 350 -54.23 0.43 28.19
C GLY A 350 -53.51 -0.66 29.00
N LEU A 351 -54.32 -1.53 29.62
CA LEU A 351 -53.93 -2.68 30.44
C LEU A 351 -53.13 -3.74 29.68
N GLY A 352 -52.16 -4.34 30.37
CA GLY A 352 -51.46 -5.56 29.96
C GLY A 352 -50.38 -5.97 30.95
N ASP A 353 -50.78 -6.35 32.16
CA ASP A 353 -49.91 -6.86 33.22
C ASP A 353 -49.25 -8.20 32.83
N ARG A 354 -47.93 -8.33 33.09
CA ARG A 354 -47.41 -9.20 34.17
C ARG A 354 -45.89 -9.06 34.38
N GLU A 355 -45.56 -8.97 35.67
CA GLU A 355 -44.29 -9.06 36.40
C GLU A 355 -43.30 -10.09 35.81
N GLY A 356 -41.97 -10.04 35.94
CA GLY A 356 -41.10 -9.46 36.96
C GLY A 356 -40.01 -10.50 37.34
N ALA A 357 -38.82 -10.35 36.73
CA ALA A 357 -37.46 -10.78 37.09
C ALA A 357 -37.15 -12.08 37.89
N ALA A 358 -36.13 -12.82 37.42
CA ALA A 358 -35.00 -13.26 38.24
C ALA A 358 -33.75 -13.56 37.38
N ALA A 359 -32.61 -12.97 37.77
CA ALA A 359 -31.27 -13.27 37.26
C ALA A 359 -30.64 -14.44 38.02
N LEU A 360 -29.83 -15.27 37.35
CA LEU A 360 -28.91 -16.23 37.98
C LEU A 360 -27.56 -16.24 37.25
N ALA A 361 -26.49 -16.24 38.05
CA ALA A 361 -25.08 -16.20 37.67
C ALA A 361 -24.49 -17.64 37.60
N PRO A 362 -23.19 -17.83 37.26
CA PRO A 362 -22.71 -18.94 36.44
C PRO A 362 -22.39 -20.25 37.20
N GLY A 363 -22.56 -21.37 36.50
CA GLY A 363 -22.05 -22.68 36.89
C GLY A 363 -23.12 -23.76 37.02
N ASP A 364 -23.61 -24.27 35.89
CA ASP A 364 -24.10 -25.64 35.78
C ASP A 364 -24.12 -26.09 34.31
N ARG A 365 -23.53 -27.26 34.05
CA ARG A 365 -23.47 -27.92 32.74
C ARG A 365 -24.79 -28.62 32.48
N LYS A 366 -25.29 -28.54 31.24
CA LYS A 366 -26.31 -29.48 30.76
C LYS A 366 -26.04 -29.88 29.31
N ASP A 367 -26.17 -31.17 29.10
CA ASP A 367 -25.68 -31.95 27.97
C ASP A 367 -26.32 -31.60 26.62
N ALA A 368 -25.53 -31.77 25.57
CA ALA A 368 -25.92 -31.67 24.18
C ALA A 368 -26.90 -32.79 23.78
N PRO A 369 -27.92 -32.53 22.95
CA PRO A 369 -28.67 -33.59 22.31
C PRO A 369 -27.90 -34.12 21.10
N THR A 370 -27.41 -35.35 21.22
CA THR A 370 -27.06 -36.24 20.12
C THR A 370 -28.32 -36.63 19.36
N LEU A 371 -28.37 -36.44 18.04
CA LEU A 371 -29.34 -37.12 17.17
C LEU A 371 -28.67 -37.51 15.85
N ALA A 372 -29.04 -38.71 15.42
CA ALA A 372 -28.27 -39.65 14.62
C ALA A 372 -28.39 -39.44 13.10
N LEU A 373 -27.40 -40.03 12.40
CA LEU A 373 -27.36 -40.31 10.97
C LEU A 373 -28.62 -41.05 10.48
N PRO A 374 -29.04 -40.84 9.22
CA PRO A 374 -29.63 -41.89 8.42
C PRO A 374 -28.64 -42.45 7.39
N ASP A 375 -28.81 -43.75 7.17
CA ASP A 375 -28.04 -44.62 6.31
C ASP A 375 -28.06 -44.27 4.82
N ARG A 376 -27.02 -44.78 4.16
CA ARG A 376 -26.81 -44.84 2.71
C ARG A 376 -27.91 -45.65 2.03
N ASP A 377 -28.44 -45.12 0.93
CA ASP A 377 -28.59 -45.89 -0.32
C ASP A 377 -29.03 -45.00 -1.48
N SER A 378 -28.57 -45.35 -2.68
CA SER A 378 -29.00 -44.89 -4.03
C SER A 378 -28.40 -43.61 -4.67
N THR A 379 -27.23 -43.77 -5.29
CA THR A 379 -26.94 -43.31 -6.68
C THR A 379 -26.11 -44.43 -7.36
N PRO A 380 -26.23 -44.74 -8.68
CA PRO A 380 -25.82 -43.80 -9.74
C PRO A 380 -26.46 -43.95 -11.14
N SER A 381 -26.26 -42.93 -12.00
CA SER A 381 -26.06 -43.14 -13.44
C SER A 381 -25.11 -42.07 -14.00
N LEU A 382 -23.86 -42.47 -14.26
CA LEU A 382 -22.89 -41.74 -15.10
C LEU A 382 -22.70 -42.55 -16.39
N GLY A 383 -22.61 -41.84 -17.51
CA GLY A 383 -22.45 -42.41 -18.85
C GLY A 383 -21.04 -42.95 -19.13
N PRO A 384 -20.84 -43.66 -20.26
CA PRO A 384 -19.72 -44.57 -20.46
C PRO A 384 -18.40 -43.85 -20.77
N GLY A 385 -17.34 -44.22 -20.05
CA GLY A 385 -15.96 -43.80 -20.30
C GLY A 385 -14.98 -44.12 -19.16
N ASP A 386 -15.11 -45.30 -18.55
CA ASP A 386 -14.20 -45.76 -17.50
C ASP A 386 -12.89 -46.31 -18.08
N LEU A 387 -11.76 -45.99 -17.43
CA LEU A 387 -10.83 -46.99 -16.88
C LEU A 387 -10.12 -46.41 -15.65
N LYS A 388 -10.27 -47.10 -14.51
CA LYS A 388 -9.56 -46.94 -13.23
C LYS A 388 -8.28 -47.78 -13.22
N ASP A 389 -7.30 -47.38 -12.41
CA ASP A 389 -6.64 -48.18 -11.34
C ASP A 389 -5.56 -47.30 -10.65
N ALA A 390 -5.71 -46.92 -9.37
CA ALA A 390 -5.31 -47.61 -8.12
C ALA A 390 -3.82 -47.34 -7.75
N ALA A 391 -3.35 -47.18 -6.51
CA ALA A 391 -3.90 -47.00 -5.17
C ALA A 391 -2.74 -46.49 -4.27
N THR A 392 -3.07 -45.79 -3.19
CA THR A 392 -2.17 -45.43 -2.08
C THR A 392 -1.71 -46.65 -1.26
N LEU A 393 -0.45 -46.67 -0.84
CA LEU A 393 0.07 -47.51 0.25
C LEU A 393 0.92 -46.65 1.18
N GLY A 394 0.56 -46.64 2.47
CA GLY A 394 1.41 -46.20 3.56
C GLY A 394 1.49 -47.31 4.60
N LEU A 395 2.69 -47.56 5.14
CA LEU A 395 2.94 -48.18 6.46
C LEU A 395 4.44 -48.13 6.81
N ALA A 396 4.72 -47.37 7.86
CA ALA A 396 5.64 -47.57 9.00
C ALA A 396 7.10 -48.09 8.85
N ASP A 397 7.97 -47.35 9.56
CA ASP A 397 9.11 -47.71 10.40
C ASP A 397 10.19 -48.68 9.89
N ARG A 398 11.40 -48.12 9.70
CA ARG A 398 12.66 -48.76 10.12
C ARG A 398 13.70 -47.72 10.56
N GLU A 399 14.15 -47.86 11.81
CA GLU A 399 15.41 -47.34 12.34
C GLU A 399 16.62 -47.86 11.53
N GLY A 400 17.69 -47.06 11.47
CA GLY A 400 18.98 -47.49 10.94
C GLY A 400 19.95 -46.34 10.71
N ALA A 401 20.70 -45.97 11.74
CA ALA A 401 21.80 -45.02 11.70
C ALA A 401 22.96 -45.47 10.79
N ALA A 402 23.60 -44.52 10.08
CA ALA A 402 25.06 -44.46 9.90
C ALA A 402 25.47 -43.16 9.19
N THR A 403 26.07 -42.25 9.96
CA THR A 403 26.96 -41.17 9.53
C THR A 403 28.18 -41.74 8.80
N LEU A 404 28.66 -41.11 7.72
CA LEU A 404 30.08 -41.14 7.31
C LEU A 404 30.41 -39.94 6.39
N GLY A 405 31.14 -38.98 6.96
CA GLY A 405 31.92 -37.96 6.25
C GLY A 405 33.33 -38.46 5.86
N PRO A 406 34.23 -37.58 5.42
CA PRO A 406 34.88 -37.67 4.10
C PRO A 406 36.24 -38.38 4.12
N ARG A 407 36.68 -38.90 2.97
CA ARG A 407 38.07 -39.34 2.75
C ARG A 407 38.82 -38.42 1.79
N ARG A 408 39.85 -37.75 2.32
CA ARG A 408 41.05 -37.33 1.59
C ARG A 408 42.13 -38.41 1.78
N SER A 409 42.88 -38.70 0.72
CA SER A 409 44.28 -39.16 0.81
C SER A 409 44.97 -38.95 -0.55
N ALA A 410 46.02 -38.13 -0.53
CA ALA A 410 47.03 -37.91 -1.58
C ALA A 410 48.12 -39.01 -1.52
N PRO A 411 49.32 -38.82 -2.12
CA PRO A 411 49.67 -38.66 -3.53
C PRO A 411 50.62 -39.79 -4.01
N GLU A 412 50.90 -39.88 -5.31
CA GLU A 412 52.05 -40.65 -5.81
C GLU A 412 52.86 -39.83 -6.84
N THR A 413 54.17 -39.92 -6.67
CA THR A 413 55.26 -39.14 -7.28
C THR A 413 55.85 -39.82 -8.52
N ALA A 414 56.68 -39.04 -9.23
CA ALA A 414 57.78 -39.40 -10.14
C ALA A 414 57.38 -39.62 -11.62
N GLU A 415 58.16 -39.27 -12.64
CA GLU A 415 59.42 -38.53 -12.82
C GLU A 415 59.65 -38.43 -14.35
N GLY A 416 60.43 -37.43 -14.79
CA GLY A 416 61.16 -37.41 -16.08
C GLY A 416 60.36 -36.97 -17.31
N GLY A 417 60.83 -36.07 -18.17
CA GLY A 417 62.14 -35.45 -18.33
C GLY A 417 62.31 -35.08 -19.82
N GLU A 418 62.81 -33.86 -20.07
CA GLU A 418 63.49 -33.33 -21.28
C GLU A 418 62.78 -33.42 -22.65
N ALA A 419 62.84 -32.43 -23.53
CA ALA A 419 63.85 -31.39 -23.77
C ALA A 419 63.23 -30.07 -24.27
#